data_AF-A0AAE3KNS7-F1
#
_entry.id   AF-A0AAE3KNS7-F1
#
_cell.length_a   1.000
_cell.length_b   1.000
_cell.length_c   1.000
_cell.angle_alpha   90.00
_cell.angle_beta   90.00
_cell.angle_gamma   90.00
#
_symmetry.space_group_name_H-M   'P 1'
#
loop_
_entity.id
_entity.type
_entity.pdbx_description
1 polymer ?
#
loop_
_entity_poly.entity_id
_entity_poly.type
_entity_poly.pdbx_seq_one_letter_code
_entity_poly.pdbx_strand_id
1 'polypeptide(L)' 'MEKLYPQEVGTNSSELIQLFSETMNNRQISFADWYQLMTEPWDDTYSADAEDTLNRMIYGVRHGLVKVVDKS' A
#
# COMPACT_ATOMS: atom_id res chain seq x y z
N MET A 1 6.71 11.75 32.77
CA MET A 1 6.48 10.52 31.99
C MET A 1 5.76 10.93 30.72
N GLU A 2 6.51 11.07 29.64
CA GLU A 2 5.97 11.39 28.33
C GLU A 2 5.36 10.09 27.78
N LYS A 3 4.04 10.09 27.59
CA LYS A 3 3.34 8.97 26.94
C LYS A 3 3.61 9.10 25.45
N LEU A 4 4.58 8.34 24.95
CA LEU A 4 4.73 8.05 23.52
C LEU A 4 3.52 7.19 23.11
N TYR A 5 2.49 7.85 22.60
CA TYR A 5 1.49 7.15 21.80
C TYR A 5 2.21 6.62 20.54
N PRO A 6 1.95 5.37 20.12
CA PRO A 6 2.40 4.91 18.81
C PRO A 6 1.85 5.90 17.79
N GLN A 7 2.73 6.47 17.00
CA GLN A 7 2.35 7.28 15.86
C GLN A 7 1.50 6.36 14.98
N GLU A 8 0.19 6.62 14.90
CA GLU A 8 -0.71 5.92 13.99
C GLU A 8 -0.28 6.29 12.58
N VAL A 9 0.69 5.54 12.04
CA VAL A 9 1.01 5.52 10.62
C VAL A 9 -0.05 4.64 9.98
N GLY A 10 -1.30 5.09 10.03
CA GLY A 10 -2.33 4.54 9.17
C GLY A 10 -2.03 5.08 7.79
N THR A 11 -1.73 4.19 6.84
CA THR A 11 -1.56 4.56 5.43
C THR A 11 -2.82 5.29 4.98
N ASN A 12 -2.76 6.62 4.92
CA ASN A 12 -3.94 7.42 4.61
C ASN A 12 -4.32 7.19 3.14
N SER A 13 -5.61 7.32 2.79
CA SER A 13 -6.08 7.00 1.43
C SER A 13 -5.32 7.76 0.33
N SER A 14 -4.77 8.94 0.63
CA SER A 14 -3.96 9.73 -0.30
C SER A 14 -2.61 9.07 -0.61
N GLU A 15 -1.91 8.55 0.39
CA GLU A 15 -0.64 7.82 0.25
C GLU A 15 -0.84 6.54 -0.57
N LEU A 16 -1.92 5.80 -0.33
CA LEU A 16 -2.25 4.60 -1.11
C LEU A 16 -2.49 4.93 -2.59
N ILE A 17 -3.23 6.00 -2.89
CA ILE A 17 -3.49 6.44 -4.27
C ILE A 17 -2.19 6.87 -4.96
N GLN A 18 -1.29 7.54 -4.24
CA GLN A 18 0.01 7.93 -4.76
C GLN A 18 0.87 6.70 -5.05
N LEU A 19 0.99 5.77 -4.09
CA LEU A 19 1.72 4.52 -4.25
C LEU A 19 1.17 3.70 -5.41
N PHE A 20 -0.14 3.62 -5.56
CA PHE A 20 -0.80 2.97 -6.71
C PHE A 20 -0.38 3.61 -8.02
N SER A 21 -0.44 4.94 -8.13
CA SER A 21 -0.09 5.67 -9.35
C SER A 21 1.37 5.43 -9.74
N GLU A 22 2.30 5.50 -8.78
CA GLU A 22 3.71 5.22 -8.98
C GLU A 22 3.95 3.75 -9.38
N THR A 23 3.26 2.83 -8.71
CA THR A 23 3.35 1.39 -8.98
C THR A 23 2.89 1.05 -10.39
N MET A 24 1.76 1.60 -10.84
CA MET A 24 1.22 1.34 -12.17
C MET A 24 2.06 1.99 -13.27
N ASN A 25 2.60 3.18 -13.03
CA ASN A 25 3.50 3.86 -13.97
C ASN A 25 4.80 3.10 -14.16
N ASN A 26 5.42 2.65 -13.07
CA ASN A 26 6.71 1.95 -13.11
C ASN A 26 6.56 0.44 -13.34
N ARG A 27 5.33 -0.09 -13.25
CA ARG A 27 5.01 -1.53 -13.20
C ARG A 27 5.78 -2.29 -12.13
N GLN A 28 6.14 -1.60 -11.05
CA GLN A 28 6.99 -2.12 -10.00
C GLN A 28 6.57 -1.53 -8.66
N ILE A 29 6.64 -2.34 -7.61
CA ILE A 29 6.49 -1.93 -6.22
C ILE A 29 7.64 -2.52 -5.41
N SER A 30 8.14 -1.77 -4.41
CA SER A 30 9.19 -2.32 -3.55
C SER A 30 8.64 -3.41 -2.64
N PHE A 31 9.48 -4.39 -2.29
CA PHE A 31 9.09 -5.43 -1.33
C PHE A 31 8.66 -4.85 0.01
N ALA A 32 9.32 -3.78 0.48
CA ALA A 32 8.96 -3.11 1.73
C ALA A 32 7.54 -2.51 1.67
N ASP A 33 7.22 -1.77 0.61
CA ASP A 33 5.90 -1.14 0.45
C ASP A 33 4.82 -2.21 0.25
N TRP A 34 5.12 -3.26 -0.53
CA TRP A 34 4.21 -4.38 -0.72
C TRP A 34 3.97 -5.16 0.57
N TYR A 35 5.03 -5.43 1.34
CA TYR A 35 4.92 -6.13 2.62
C TYR A 35 4.11 -5.33 3.63
N GLN A 36 4.34 -4.02 3.71
CA GLN A 36 3.56 -3.14 4.57
C GLN A 36 2.07 -3.22 4.22
N LEU A 37 1.69 -3.01 2.95
CA LEU A 37 0.30 -3.13 2.52
C LEU A 37 -0.32 -4.49 2.91
N MET A 38 0.40 -5.58 2.70
CA MET A 38 -0.17 -6.92 2.96
C MET A 38 -0.24 -7.29 4.45
N THR A 39 0.41 -6.53 5.33
CA THR A 39 0.48 -6.83 6.77
C THR A 39 -0.13 -5.77 7.67
N GLU A 40 -0.37 -4.56 7.17
CA GLU A 40 -1.03 -3.49 7.91
C GLU A 40 -2.49 -3.89 8.18
N PRO A 41 -2.98 -3.76 9.42
CA PRO A 41 -4.38 -4.03 9.74
C PRO A 41 -5.26 -3.00 9.02
N TRP A 42 -5.98 -3.48 8.01
CA TRP A 42 -6.95 -2.69 7.26
C TRP A 42 -8.16 -2.43 8.16
N ASP A 43 -8.17 -1.27 8.83
CA ASP A 43 -9.27 -0.87 9.71
C ASP A 43 -10.55 -0.56 8.89
N ASP A 44 -11.73 -0.69 9.50
CA ASP A 44 -13.06 -0.54 8.86
C ASP A 44 -13.30 0.85 8.22
N THR A 45 -12.36 1.78 8.36
CA THR A 45 -12.42 3.18 7.91
C THR A 45 -11.89 3.45 6.50
N TYR A 46 -11.45 2.45 5.74
CA TYR A 46 -11.03 2.67 4.36
C TYR A 46 -12.20 3.11 3.49
N SER A 47 -11.99 4.17 2.68
CA SER A 47 -12.96 4.57 1.67
C SER A 47 -13.06 3.49 0.58
N ALA A 48 -14.24 3.37 -0.06
CA ALA A 48 -14.44 2.45 -1.17
C ALA A 48 -13.39 2.62 -2.29
N ASP A 49 -12.92 3.85 -2.52
CA ASP A 49 -11.87 4.13 -3.50
C ASP A 49 -10.52 3.53 -3.11
N ALA A 50 -10.19 3.55 -1.82
CA ALA A 50 -8.95 2.97 -1.31
C ALA A 50 -9.01 1.44 -1.33
N GLU A 51 -10.17 0.85 -1.03
CA GLU A 51 -10.40 -0.59 -1.19
C GLU A 51 -10.26 -1.04 -2.66
N ASP A 52 -10.88 -0.33 -3.60
CA ASP A 52 -10.72 -0.61 -5.04
C ASP A 52 -9.25 -0.45 -5.49
N THR A 53 -8.56 0.58 -5.01
CA THR A 53 -7.14 0.81 -5.29
C THR A 53 -6.28 -0.37 -4.82
N LEU A 54 -6.48 -0.84 -3.59
CA LEU A 54 -5.76 -1.99 -3.06
C LEU A 54 -6.06 -3.27 -3.86
N ASN A 55 -7.33 -3.54 -4.15
CA ASN A 55 -7.74 -4.71 -4.93
C ASN A 55 -7.08 -4.72 -6.31
N ARG A 56 -6.96 -3.57 -6.97
CA ARG A 56 -6.24 -3.43 -8.25
C ARG A 56 -4.74 -3.66 -8.11
N MET A 57 -4.11 -3.21 -7.03
CA MET A 57 -2.70 -3.52 -6.76
C MET A 57 -2.48 -5.02 -6.58
N ILE A 58 -3.32 -5.67 -5.76
CA ILE A 58 -3.25 -7.10 -5.51
C ILE A 58 -3.41 -7.87 -6.83
N TYR A 59 -4.38 -7.48 -7.64
CA TYR A 59 -4.57 -8.06 -8.97
C TYR A 59 -3.32 -7.88 -9.85
N GLY A 60 -2.77 -6.67 -9.90
CA GLY A 60 -1.59 -6.35 -10.70
C GLY A 60 -0.38 -7.22 -10.33
N VAL A 61 -0.13 -7.41 -9.04
CA VAL A 61 0.97 -8.26 -8.55
C VAL A 61 0.70 -9.73 -8.85
N ARG A 62 -0.49 -10.25 -8.53
CA ARG A 62 -0.83 -11.68 -8.71
C ARG A 62 -0.79 -12.12 -10.17
N HIS A 63 -1.11 -11.23 -11.10
CA HIS A 63 -1.12 -11.51 -12.53
C HIS A 63 0.17 -11.09 -13.25
N GLY A 64 1.20 -10.63 -12.52
CA GLY A 64 2.50 -10.27 -13.09
C GLY A 64 2.51 -8.99 -13.92
N LEU A 65 1.48 -8.14 -13.78
CA LEU A 65 1.43 -6.81 -14.39
C LEU A 65 2.34 -5.82 -13.64
N VAL A 66 2.50 -6.03 -12.34
CA VAL A 66 3.39 -5.30 -11.44
C VAL A 66 4.39 -6.29 -10.84
N LYS A 67 5.67 -5.97 -10.88
CA LYS A 67 6.73 -6.77 -10.24
C LYS A 67 7.01 -6.26 -8.83
N VAL A 68 7.12 -7.16 -7.86
CA VAL A 68 7.68 -6.84 -6.55
C VAL A 68 9.20 -6.91 -6.65
N VAL A 69 9.88 -5.82 -6.30
CA VAL A 69 11.35 -5.69 -6.42
C VAL A 69 11.96 -5.31 -5.07
N ASP A 70 13.18 -5.77 -4.79
CA ASP A 70 13.93 -5.24 -3.64
C ASP A 70 14.39 -3.80 -3.94
N LYS A 71 14.26 -2.88 -2.97
CA LYS A 71 14.88 -1.56 -3.07
C LYS A 71 16.40 -1.77 -3.13
N SER A 72 16.99 -1.40 -4.27
CA SER A 72 18.43 -1.42 -4.50
C SER A 72 19.14 -0.35 -3.68
#